data_AF-A0A2A9EBS7-F1
#
_entry.id   AF-A0A2A9EBS7-F1
#
_cell.length_a   1.000
_cell.length_b   1.000
_cell.length_c   1.000
_cell.angle_alpha   90.00
_cell.angle_beta   90.00
_cell.angle_gamma   90.00
#
_symmetry.space_group_name_H-M   'P 1'
#
loop_
_entity.id
_entity.type
_entity.pdbx_description
1 polymer ?
#
loop_
_entity_poly.entity_id
_entity_poly.type
_entity_poly.pdbx_seq_one_letter_code
_entity_poly.pdbx_strand_id
1 'polypeptide(L)'
;MDGVAILEREVRELIRRRGIDPERDASDLALLVREAVEDYDRRSGRGVVPALADADVATREIVAAVAGMGPLQPYLDDPEIEEIWVNGPHRVFVARRGVPELTTTILTESQLRDLVERMLKSSGRRLDLSSPFVDATLPDGSRLHVVIPDITRQWSVNIRKYVVAARGLEDLVALGSLTVHAARFLDASVRAGLNILVSGATQAGKTTMVNALGGSIPAKERVIVCEEVFELKLTCRDTVAMQCRQPSLEGTGEIPLRRLVKEALRMRPDRIVVGEVREAESLDLLIALNAGIPGLATLHANSARDAVAKLCLLPLLAGENVSSSFVVPTVASAIDLVVHLGVGADGARRVEQVAAVPGRAEGGVVELADVFRTVDNVLVRADGFPPGIERFERAGIDIAAELRAAS
;
A
#
# COMPACT_ATOMS: atom_id res chain seq x y z
N MET A 1 1.17 -36.16 23.79
CA MET A 1 2.18 -35.10 23.82
C MET A 1 2.52 -34.78 22.39
N ASP A 2 2.39 -33.53 22.00
CA ASP A 2 2.71 -33.08 20.64
C ASP A 2 4.23 -33.13 20.44
N GLY A 3 4.69 -33.89 19.45
CA GLY A 3 6.11 -34.08 19.17
C GLY A 3 6.78 -32.77 18.74
N VAL A 4 6.06 -31.92 18.01
CA VAL A 4 6.55 -30.63 17.51
C VAL A 4 6.86 -29.68 18.67
N ALA A 5 5.98 -29.61 19.67
CA ALA A 5 6.20 -28.76 20.85
C ALA A 5 7.45 -29.15 21.67
N ILE A 6 7.78 -30.45 21.72
CA ILE A 6 9.00 -30.94 22.39
C ILE A 6 10.22 -30.49 21.59
N LEU A 7 10.20 -30.73 20.28
CA LEU A 7 11.26 -30.34 19.37
C LEU A 7 11.51 -28.82 19.39
N GLU A 8 10.46 -28.01 19.41
CA GLU A 8 10.57 -26.55 19.48
C GLU A 8 11.34 -26.10 20.72
N ARG A 9 11.03 -26.68 21.89
CA ARG A 9 11.71 -26.36 23.14
C ARG A 9 13.20 -26.72 23.09
N GLU A 10 13.52 -27.89 22.53
CA GLU A 10 14.91 -28.33 22.36
C GLU A 10 15.68 -27.39 21.42
N VAL A 11 15.09 -27.04 20.28
CA VAL A 11 15.70 -26.12 19.31
C VAL A 11 15.92 -24.75 19.92
N ARG A 12 14.95 -24.19 20.67
CA ARG A 12 15.14 -22.91 21.39
C ARG A 12 16.28 -22.97 22.39
N GLU A 13 16.47 -24.10 23.06
CA GLU A 13 17.59 -24.28 23.99
C GLU A 13 18.93 -24.37 23.26
N LEU A 14 18.98 -25.10 22.14
CA LEU A 14 20.17 -25.18 21.29
C LEU A 14 20.57 -23.81 20.71
N ILE A 15 19.61 -23.02 20.24
CA ILE A 15 19.83 -21.63 19.78
C ILE A 15 20.48 -20.81 20.89
N ARG A 16 19.91 -20.82 22.11
CA ARG A 16 20.47 -20.09 23.26
C ARG A 16 21.87 -20.55 23.62
N ARG A 17 22.13 -21.87 23.62
CA ARG A 17 23.44 -22.45 23.97
C ARG A 17 24.51 -22.11 22.93
N ARG A 18 24.15 -22.10 21.64
CA ARG A 18 25.08 -21.79 20.55
C ARG A 18 25.19 -20.29 20.25
N GLY A 19 24.32 -19.46 20.84
CA GLY A 19 24.34 -18.00 20.65
C GLY A 19 23.93 -17.55 19.24
N ILE A 20 23.12 -18.36 18.55
CA ILE A 20 22.64 -18.08 17.18
C ILE A 20 21.56 -17.00 17.25
N ASP A 21 21.68 -15.95 16.44
CA ASP A 21 20.59 -14.98 16.23
C ASP A 21 19.74 -15.44 15.05
N PRO A 22 18.49 -15.89 15.27
CA PRO A 22 17.65 -16.46 14.21
C PRO A 22 17.41 -15.51 13.01
N GLU A 23 17.57 -14.20 13.19
CA GLU A 23 17.39 -13.21 12.12
C GLU A 23 18.66 -12.94 11.31
N ARG A 24 19.84 -13.07 11.92
CA ARG A 24 21.12 -12.75 11.28
C ARG A 24 21.83 -13.99 10.75
N ASP A 25 21.62 -15.12 11.42
CA ASP A 25 22.36 -16.36 11.21
C ASP A 25 21.46 -17.41 10.53
N ALA A 26 20.73 -17.02 9.49
CA ALA A 26 19.71 -17.87 8.86
C ALA A 26 20.26 -19.23 8.35
N SER A 27 21.50 -19.25 7.84
CA SER A 27 22.15 -20.48 7.39
C SER A 27 22.48 -21.43 8.55
N ASP A 28 23.02 -20.90 9.64
CA ASP A 28 23.37 -21.69 10.83
C ASP A 28 22.11 -22.20 11.55
N LEU A 29 21.06 -21.38 11.60
CA LEU A 29 19.76 -21.77 12.11
C LEU A 29 19.16 -22.92 11.29
N ALA A 30 19.17 -22.80 9.96
CA ALA A 30 18.62 -23.84 9.09
C ALA A 30 19.38 -25.17 9.24
N LEU A 31 20.70 -25.11 9.41
CA LEU A 31 21.51 -26.29 9.72
C LEU A 31 21.11 -26.89 11.07
N LEU A 32 21.03 -26.07 12.12
CA LEU A 32 20.68 -26.51 13.47
C LEU A 32 19.30 -27.16 13.53
N VAL A 33 18.30 -26.57 12.88
CA VAL A 33 16.94 -27.14 12.86
C VAL A 33 16.94 -28.48 12.14
N ARG A 34 17.61 -28.61 11.00
CA ARG A 34 17.74 -29.90 10.29
C ARG A 34 18.42 -30.95 11.17
N GLU A 35 19.55 -30.61 11.80
CA GLU A 35 20.25 -31.51 12.73
C GLU A 35 19.35 -31.97 13.89
N ALA A 36 18.57 -31.04 14.46
CA ALA A 36 17.66 -31.34 15.56
C ALA A 36 16.49 -32.23 15.14
N VAL A 37 15.92 -32.00 13.95
CA VAL A 37 14.83 -32.82 13.39
C VAL A 37 15.33 -34.23 13.10
N GLU A 38 16.49 -34.38 12.44
CA GLU A 38 17.11 -35.69 12.17
C GLU A 38 17.41 -36.45 13.45
N ASP A 39 17.90 -35.76 14.49
CA ASP A 39 18.13 -36.37 15.80
C ASP A 39 16.82 -36.79 16.49
N TYR A 40 15.80 -35.95 16.41
CA TYR A 40 14.48 -36.25 16.95
C TYR A 40 13.87 -37.48 16.27
N ASP A 41 13.98 -37.59 14.95
CA ASP A 41 13.46 -38.72 14.18
C ASP A 41 14.16 -40.04 14.57
N ARG A 42 15.49 -40.01 14.72
CA ARG A 42 16.25 -41.17 15.25
C ARG A 42 15.80 -41.59 16.64
N ARG A 43 15.50 -40.63 17.53
CA ARG A 43 14.99 -40.90 18.89
C ARG A 43 13.55 -41.43 18.86
N SER A 44 12.74 -40.92 17.94
CA SER A 44 11.36 -41.36 17.73
C SER A 44 11.29 -42.80 17.23
N GLY A 45 12.13 -43.17 16.26
CA GLY A 45 12.26 -44.55 15.78
C GLY A 45 12.70 -45.55 16.86
N ARG A 46 13.27 -45.08 17.97
CA ARG A 46 13.62 -45.88 19.16
C ARG A 46 12.55 -45.84 20.26
N GLY A 47 11.43 -45.15 20.04
CA GLY A 47 10.34 -45.00 21.00
C GLY A 47 10.63 -44.08 22.19
N VAL A 48 11.69 -43.26 22.12
CA VAL A 48 12.09 -42.35 23.21
C VAL A 48 11.20 -41.10 23.27
N VAL A 49 10.74 -40.65 22.10
CA VAL A 49 9.86 -39.47 21.92
C VAL A 49 8.72 -39.82 20.96
N PRO A 50 7.61 -39.06 20.95
CA PRO A 50 6.53 -39.24 19.99
C PRO A 50 6.99 -39.16 18.52
N ALA A 51 6.23 -39.77 17.60
CA ALA A 51 6.46 -39.60 16.17
C ALA A 51 6.04 -38.21 15.69
N LEU A 52 6.86 -37.62 14.83
CA LEU A 52 6.44 -36.51 14.00
C LEU A 52 5.57 -37.06 12.88
N ALA A 53 4.49 -36.36 12.53
CA ALA A 53 3.64 -36.79 11.41
C ALA A 53 4.40 -36.67 10.07
N ASP A 54 5.17 -35.61 9.91
CA ASP A 54 6.00 -35.32 8.74
C ASP A 54 7.19 -34.43 9.16
N ALA A 55 8.41 -34.85 8.84
CA ALA A 55 9.64 -34.17 9.25
C ALA A 55 9.86 -32.82 8.52
N ASP A 56 9.42 -32.70 7.26
CA ASP A 56 9.54 -31.46 6.48
C ASP A 56 8.51 -30.42 6.94
N VAL A 57 7.31 -30.86 7.30
CA VAL A 57 6.30 -30.01 7.95
C VAL A 57 6.81 -29.53 9.30
N ALA A 58 7.29 -30.45 10.16
CA ALA A 58 7.85 -30.08 11.47
C ALA A 58 9.04 -29.11 11.32
N THR A 59 9.95 -29.33 10.36
CA THR A 59 11.06 -28.42 10.09
C THR A 59 10.55 -27.00 9.79
N ARG A 60 9.56 -26.86 8.90
CA ARG A 60 8.98 -25.55 8.56
C ARG A 60 8.29 -24.89 9.75
N GLU A 61 7.52 -25.64 10.54
CA GLU A 61 6.86 -25.14 11.74
C GLU A 61 7.86 -24.65 12.78
N ILE A 62 8.95 -25.39 12.98
CA ILE A 62 10.00 -25.01 13.91
C ILE A 62 10.69 -23.74 13.43
N VAL A 63 11.11 -23.68 12.15
CA VAL A 63 11.71 -22.47 11.57
C VAL A 63 10.78 -21.27 11.72
N ALA A 64 9.48 -21.43 11.44
CA ALA A 64 8.49 -20.38 11.65
C ALA A 64 8.39 -19.97 13.12
N ALA A 65 8.43 -20.91 14.07
CA ALA A 65 8.36 -20.63 15.49
C ALA A 65 9.61 -19.91 16.05
N VAL A 66 10.80 -20.22 15.53
CA VAL A 66 12.07 -19.68 16.04
C VAL A 66 12.59 -18.45 15.28
N ALA A 67 12.34 -18.35 13.97
CA ALA A 67 12.79 -17.24 13.11
C ALA A 67 11.66 -16.53 12.36
N GLY A 68 10.52 -17.18 12.13
CA GLY A 68 9.36 -16.57 11.47
C GLY A 68 8.35 -15.96 12.46
N MET A 69 7.10 -15.89 12.03
CA MET A 69 5.94 -15.39 12.81
C MET A 69 5.09 -16.52 13.39
N GLY A 70 5.71 -17.68 13.67
CA GLY A 70 5.09 -18.82 14.33
C GLY A 70 3.77 -19.24 13.67
N PRO A 71 2.68 -19.40 14.46
CA PRO A 71 1.37 -19.82 13.92
C PRO A 71 0.74 -18.85 12.90
N LEU A 72 1.25 -17.63 12.76
CA LEU A 72 0.79 -16.66 11.74
C LEU A 72 1.57 -16.75 10.42
N GLN A 73 2.71 -17.46 10.40
CA GLN A 73 3.56 -17.56 9.21
C GLN A 73 2.82 -18.10 7.98
N PRO A 74 1.99 -19.16 8.05
CA PRO A 74 1.26 -19.65 6.89
C PRO A 74 0.36 -18.58 6.24
N TYR A 75 -0.20 -17.68 7.05
CA TYR A 75 -1.06 -16.59 6.54
C TYR A 75 -0.25 -15.45 5.92
N LEU A 76 0.95 -15.19 6.43
CA LEU A 76 1.87 -14.22 5.84
C LEU A 76 2.44 -14.72 4.50
N ASP A 77 2.68 -16.03 4.39
CA ASP A 77 3.21 -16.62 3.16
C ASP A 77 2.15 -16.79 2.06
N ASP A 78 0.86 -16.87 2.42
CA ASP A 78 -0.23 -17.07 1.48
C ASP A 78 -0.54 -15.80 0.65
N PRO A 79 -0.23 -15.77 -0.66
CA PRO A 79 -0.37 -14.56 -1.47
C PRO A 79 -1.82 -14.09 -1.67
N GLU A 80 -2.82 -14.92 -1.38
CA GLU A 80 -4.23 -14.52 -1.47
C GLU A 80 -4.74 -13.79 -0.22
N ILE A 81 -4.00 -13.84 0.89
CA ILE A 81 -4.34 -13.11 2.12
C ILE A 81 -3.81 -11.68 2.04
N GLU A 82 -4.71 -10.72 2.26
CA GLU A 82 -4.43 -9.28 2.25
C GLU A 82 -4.24 -8.72 3.67
N GLU A 83 -4.99 -9.24 4.66
CA GLU A 83 -4.94 -8.76 6.04
C GLU A 83 -5.03 -9.91 7.04
N ILE A 84 -4.43 -9.73 8.21
CA ILE A 84 -4.47 -10.65 9.35
C ILE A 84 -4.82 -9.82 10.59
N TRP A 85 -5.86 -10.23 11.33
CA TRP A 85 -6.25 -9.56 12.57
C TRP A 85 -6.26 -10.55 13.73
N VAL A 86 -5.58 -10.22 14.83
CA VAL A 86 -5.63 -10.99 16.08
C VAL A 86 -6.35 -10.15 17.11
N ASN A 87 -7.60 -10.52 17.41
CA ASN A 87 -8.47 -9.83 18.37
C ASN A 87 -8.56 -10.63 19.68
N GLY A 88 -7.38 -10.92 20.24
CA GLY A 88 -7.17 -11.83 21.36
C GLY A 88 -6.70 -13.23 20.95
N PRO A 89 -6.22 -14.05 21.89
CA PRO A 89 -5.52 -15.30 21.57
C PRO A 89 -6.36 -16.35 20.84
N HIS A 90 -7.69 -16.31 20.99
CA HIS A 90 -8.61 -17.29 20.39
C HIS A 90 -9.37 -16.76 19.16
N ARG A 91 -9.00 -15.56 18.67
CA ARG A 91 -9.74 -14.87 17.60
C ARG A 91 -8.79 -14.30 16.57
N VAL A 92 -8.30 -15.18 15.70
CA VAL A 92 -7.44 -14.85 14.56
C VAL A 92 -8.26 -14.87 13.28
N PHE A 93 -8.34 -13.73 12.60
CA PHE A 93 -9.01 -13.54 11.32
C PHE A 93 -8.00 -13.31 10.22
N VAL A 94 -8.36 -13.69 9.00
CA VAL A 94 -7.66 -13.28 7.78
C VAL A 94 -8.67 -12.70 6.79
N ALA A 95 -8.22 -11.80 5.93
CA ALA A 95 -9.04 -11.27 4.85
C ALA A 95 -8.49 -11.71 3.49
N ARG A 96 -9.35 -12.30 2.67
CA ARG A 96 -9.04 -12.68 1.27
C ARG A 96 -9.97 -11.91 0.35
N ARG A 97 -9.41 -11.18 -0.62
CA ARG A 97 -10.20 -10.39 -1.59
C ARG A 97 -11.21 -9.46 -0.89
N GLY A 98 -10.80 -8.85 0.22
CA GLY A 98 -11.64 -7.99 1.07
C GLY A 98 -12.67 -8.70 1.96
N VAL A 99 -12.79 -10.03 1.92
CA VAL A 99 -13.74 -10.80 2.74
C VAL A 99 -13.04 -11.38 3.97
N PRO A 100 -13.49 -11.08 5.19
CA PRO A 100 -12.88 -11.61 6.41
C PRO A 100 -13.40 -13.00 6.78
N GLU A 101 -12.49 -13.87 7.23
CA GLU A 101 -12.77 -15.23 7.70
C GLU A 101 -12.08 -15.50 9.05
N LEU A 102 -12.76 -16.22 9.94
CA LEU A 102 -12.17 -16.68 11.21
C LEU A 102 -11.37 -17.95 10.96
N THR A 103 -10.13 -17.97 11.45
CA THR A 103 -9.23 -19.12 11.30
C THR A 103 -9.36 -20.11 12.47
N THR A 104 -8.75 -21.28 12.33
CA THR A 104 -8.62 -22.27 13.42
C THR A 104 -7.40 -22.01 14.32
N THR A 105 -6.63 -20.96 14.07
CA THR A 105 -5.42 -20.65 14.85
C THR A 105 -5.80 -20.17 16.24
N ILE A 106 -5.21 -20.82 17.25
CA ILE A 106 -5.31 -20.44 18.65
C ILE A 106 -3.91 -20.16 19.17
N LEU A 107 -3.75 -19.03 19.83
CA LEU A 107 -2.55 -18.58 20.51
C LEU A 107 -2.77 -18.62 22.03
N THR A 108 -1.68 -18.57 22.78
CA THR A 108 -1.69 -18.16 24.19
C THR A 108 -1.38 -16.66 24.32
N GLU A 109 -1.69 -16.07 25.46
CA GLU A 109 -1.30 -14.68 25.78
C GLU A 109 0.22 -14.48 25.69
N SER A 110 1.01 -15.47 26.11
CA SER A 110 2.48 -15.41 26.00
C SER A 110 2.94 -15.49 24.56
N GLN A 111 2.37 -16.39 23.74
CA GLN A 111 2.70 -16.48 22.32
C GLN A 111 2.37 -15.18 21.58
N LEU A 112 1.21 -14.57 21.86
CA LEU A 112 0.83 -13.30 21.24
C LEU A 112 1.80 -12.18 21.61
N ARG A 113 2.20 -12.09 22.88
CA ARG A 113 3.22 -11.13 23.33
C ARG A 113 4.57 -11.34 22.63
N ASP A 114 5.04 -12.58 22.60
CA ASP A 114 6.32 -12.94 21.97
C ASP A 114 6.31 -12.66 20.46
N LEU A 115 5.17 -12.87 19.80
CA LEU A 115 4.98 -12.53 18.38
C LEU A 115 5.08 -11.02 18.17
N VAL A 116 4.39 -10.22 18.97
CA VAL A 116 4.44 -8.75 18.85
C VAL A 116 5.85 -8.22 19.14
N GLU A 117 6.52 -8.72 20.17
CA GLU A 117 7.90 -8.31 20.49
C GLU A 117 8.84 -8.59 19.32
N ARG A 118 8.70 -9.75 18.67
CA ARG A 118 9.47 -10.11 17.48
C ARG A 118 9.14 -9.20 16.30
N MET A 119 7.86 -8.93 16.04
CA MET A 119 7.43 -8.04 14.97
C MET A 119 8.00 -6.62 15.11
N LEU A 120 8.15 -6.12 16.34
CA LEU A 120 8.68 -4.78 16.61
C LEU A 120 10.21 -4.71 16.63
N LYS A 121 10.91 -5.83 16.81
CA LYS A 121 12.39 -5.90 16.95
C LYS A 121 13.13 -5.19 15.81
N SER A 122 12.70 -5.38 14.56
CA SER A 122 13.32 -4.76 13.37
C SER A 122 13.09 -3.24 13.27
N SER A 123 11.96 -2.75 13.81
CA SER A 123 11.57 -1.34 13.75
C SER A 123 12.20 -0.48 14.85
N GLY A 124 12.69 -1.11 15.93
CA GLY A 124 13.16 -0.41 17.14
C GLY A 124 12.06 0.32 17.92
N ARG A 125 10.78 0.13 17.56
CA ARG A 125 9.63 0.70 18.27
C ARG A 125 9.36 -0.08 19.56
N ARG A 126 8.76 0.59 20.55
CA ARG A 126 8.39 0.01 21.84
C ARG A 126 6.88 0.06 22.02
N LEU A 127 6.36 -0.90 22.78
CA LEU A 127 4.95 -1.04 23.12
C LEU A 127 4.85 -1.36 24.62
N ASP A 128 4.29 -0.44 25.38
CA ASP A 128 4.13 -0.56 26.83
C ASP A 128 2.94 0.28 27.32
N LEU A 129 2.67 0.27 28.62
CA LEU A 129 1.52 0.98 29.20
C LEU A 129 1.56 2.51 29.02
N SER A 130 2.74 3.10 28.81
CA SER A 130 2.87 4.53 28.54
C SER A 130 2.66 4.86 27.06
N SER A 131 2.84 3.88 26.17
CA SER A 131 2.63 3.98 24.72
C SER A 131 1.84 2.76 24.23
N PRO A 132 0.52 2.72 24.46
CA PRO A 132 -0.29 1.52 24.25
C PRO A 132 -0.68 1.27 22.78
N PHE A 133 -0.20 2.11 21.86
CA PHE A 133 -0.37 1.98 20.41
C PHE A 133 1.00 1.94 19.75
N VAL A 134 1.15 1.11 18.71
CA VAL A 134 2.37 1.13 17.89
C VAL A 134 2.05 0.81 16.45
N ASP A 135 2.66 1.59 15.56
CA ASP A 135 2.70 1.34 14.12
C ASP A 135 4.13 0.96 13.71
N ALA A 136 4.26 -0.08 12.90
CA ALA A 136 5.55 -0.57 12.41
C ALA A 136 5.44 -1.15 11.00
N THR A 137 6.60 -1.37 10.39
CA THR A 137 6.73 -2.10 9.12
C THR A 137 7.49 -3.38 9.41
N LEU A 138 6.91 -4.51 9.01
CA LEU A 138 7.53 -5.82 9.11
C LEU A 138 8.61 -5.98 8.02
N PRO A 139 9.55 -6.94 8.16
CA PRO A 139 10.64 -7.13 7.20
C PRO A 139 10.20 -7.42 5.75
N ASP A 140 9.00 -7.98 5.56
CA ASP A 140 8.39 -8.24 4.24
C ASP A 140 7.72 -6.99 3.63
N GLY A 141 7.70 -5.86 4.36
CA GLY A 141 7.03 -4.63 3.99
C GLY A 141 5.57 -4.53 4.45
N SER A 142 5.04 -5.57 5.11
CA SER A 142 3.69 -5.54 5.67
C SER A 142 3.59 -4.49 6.78
N ARG A 143 2.43 -3.83 6.89
CA ARG A 143 2.17 -2.83 7.93
C ARG A 143 1.58 -3.49 9.15
N LEU A 144 2.07 -3.11 10.33
CA LEU A 144 1.63 -3.60 11.62
C LEU A 144 1.04 -2.44 12.42
N HIS A 145 -0.14 -2.66 13.00
CA HIS A 145 -0.72 -1.83 14.03
C HIS A 145 -1.08 -2.69 15.25
N VAL A 146 -0.62 -2.31 16.44
CA VAL A 146 -0.93 -3.04 17.68
C VAL A 146 -1.49 -2.10 18.74
N VAL A 147 -2.53 -2.58 19.44
CA VAL A 147 -3.12 -1.95 20.61
C VAL A 147 -3.17 -2.96 21.76
N ILE A 148 -2.68 -2.56 22.94
CA ILE A 148 -2.65 -3.42 24.14
C ILE A 148 -3.85 -3.20 25.07
N PRO A 149 -4.10 -4.13 26.01
CA PRO A 149 -5.09 -3.95 27.07
C PRO A 149 -4.85 -2.69 27.92
N ASP A 150 -5.92 -2.20 28.57
CA ASP A 150 -6.10 -0.86 29.20
C ASP A 150 -6.71 0.18 28.25
N ILE A 151 -6.45 0.06 26.94
CA ILE A 151 -7.20 0.74 25.88
C ILE A 151 -8.26 -0.18 25.28
N THR A 152 -7.92 -1.46 25.13
CA THR A 152 -8.77 -2.52 24.58
C THR A 152 -9.04 -3.60 25.63
N ARG A 153 -10.06 -4.44 25.43
CA ARG A 153 -10.34 -5.56 26.36
C ARG A 153 -9.32 -6.70 26.27
N GLN A 154 -8.74 -6.88 25.09
CA GLN A 154 -7.74 -7.89 24.73
C GLN A 154 -6.80 -7.25 23.72
N TRP A 155 -5.61 -7.81 23.56
CA TRP A 155 -4.67 -7.40 22.52
C TRP A 155 -5.35 -7.38 21.14
N SER A 156 -5.11 -6.30 20.38
CA SER A 156 -5.50 -6.17 18.99
C SER A 156 -4.26 -5.99 18.14
N VAL A 157 -4.02 -6.93 17.23
CA VAL A 157 -2.92 -6.88 16.25
C VAL A 157 -3.54 -6.86 14.86
N ASN A 158 -3.13 -5.90 14.03
CA ASN A 158 -3.58 -5.77 12.66
C ASN A 158 -2.36 -5.76 11.76
N ILE A 159 -2.27 -6.75 10.87
CA ILE A 159 -1.23 -6.85 9.86
C ILE A 159 -1.90 -6.66 8.51
N ARG A 160 -1.48 -5.65 7.76
CA ARG A 160 -1.90 -5.44 6.38
C ARG A 160 -0.74 -5.79 5.47
N LYS A 161 -0.90 -6.88 4.72
CA LYS A 161 0.11 -7.38 3.81
C LYS A 161 0.25 -6.49 2.61
N TYR A 162 1.48 -6.40 2.13
CA TYR A 162 1.77 -5.70 0.91
C TYR A 162 1.65 -6.65 -0.30
N VAL A 163 0.52 -6.60 -0.99
CA VAL A 163 0.28 -7.40 -2.20
C VAL A 163 0.25 -6.48 -3.43
N VAL A 164 1.25 -6.59 -4.31
CA VAL A 164 1.25 -5.87 -5.60
C VAL A 164 0.36 -6.64 -6.57
N ALA A 165 -0.89 -6.20 -6.71
CA ALA A 165 -1.82 -6.83 -7.65
C ALA A 165 -1.56 -6.46 -9.12
N ALA A 166 -0.99 -5.28 -9.40
CA ALA A 166 -0.72 -4.80 -10.75
C ALA A 166 0.53 -3.91 -10.79
N ARG A 167 1.35 -4.08 -11.84
CA ARG A 167 2.55 -3.28 -12.13
C ARG A 167 2.37 -2.41 -13.37
N GLY A 168 1.48 -2.80 -14.29
CA GLY A 168 1.13 -2.03 -15.48
C GLY A 168 -0.38 -1.96 -15.71
N LEU A 169 -0.78 -1.15 -16.69
CA LEU A 169 -2.19 -0.99 -17.05
C LEU A 169 -2.76 -2.26 -17.71
N GLU A 170 -1.92 -3.07 -18.37
CA GLU A 170 -2.30 -4.36 -18.94
C GLU A 170 -2.75 -5.36 -17.87
N ASP A 171 -2.10 -5.36 -16.70
CA ASP A 171 -2.49 -6.21 -15.57
C ASP A 171 -3.90 -5.83 -15.10
N LEU A 172 -4.19 -4.53 -15.02
CA LEU A 172 -5.52 -4.04 -14.63
C LEU A 172 -6.60 -4.37 -15.67
N VAL A 173 -6.25 -4.41 -16.96
CA VAL A 173 -7.14 -4.90 -18.02
C VAL A 173 -7.41 -6.39 -17.84
N ALA A 174 -6.38 -7.19 -17.56
CA ALA A 174 -6.52 -8.63 -17.32
C ALA A 174 -7.38 -8.94 -16.07
N LEU A 175 -7.32 -8.08 -15.06
CA LEU A 175 -8.16 -8.12 -13.86
C LEU A 175 -9.60 -7.61 -14.10
N GLY A 176 -9.90 -7.08 -15.30
CA GLY A 176 -11.21 -6.51 -15.62
C GLY A 176 -11.51 -5.19 -14.89
N SER A 177 -10.47 -4.48 -14.42
CA SER A 177 -10.61 -3.21 -13.70
C SER A 177 -10.86 -2.03 -14.64
N LEU A 178 -10.34 -2.07 -15.87
CA LEU A 178 -10.61 -1.11 -16.94
C LEU A 178 -10.57 -1.76 -18.31
N THR A 179 -11.07 -1.07 -19.34
CA THR A 179 -11.01 -1.53 -20.73
C THR A 179 -9.67 -1.23 -21.38
N VAL A 180 -9.32 -1.99 -22.43
CA VAL A 180 -8.09 -1.79 -23.23
C VAL A 180 -7.98 -0.36 -23.75
N HIS A 181 -9.09 0.23 -24.20
CA HIS A 181 -9.11 1.59 -24.72
C HIS A 181 -8.82 2.63 -23.64
N ALA A 182 -9.42 2.49 -22.46
CA ALA A 182 -9.10 3.35 -21.32
C ALA A 182 -7.64 3.19 -20.87
N ALA A 183 -7.11 1.97 -20.90
CA ALA A 183 -5.70 1.71 -20.58
C ALA A 183 -4.75 2.42 -21.54
N ARG A 184 -4.97 2.35 -22.86
CA ARG A 184 -4.16 3.07 -23.86
C ARG A 184 -4.24 4.59 -23.68
N PHE A 185 -5.43 5.11 -23.41
CA PHE A 185 -5.61 6.52 -23.11
C PHE A 185 -4.83 6.97 -21.87
N LEU A 186 -4.87 6.18 -20.79
CA LEU A 186 -4.15 6.48 -19.56
C LEU A 186 -2.63 6.35 -19.75
N ASP A 187 -2.15 5.34 -20.49
CA ASP A 187 -0.73 5.23 -20.87
C ASP A 187 -0.26 6.50 -21.59
N ALA A 188 -0.99 6.90 -22.64
CA ALA A 188 -0.70 8.11 -23.39
C ALA A 188 -0.70 9.36 -22.51
N SER A 189 -1.66 9.46 -21.58
CA SER A 189 -1.79 10.59 -20.66
C SER A 189 -0.59 10.69 -19.70
N VAL A 190 -0.15 9.56 -19.14
CA VAL A 190 1.02 9.49 -18.26
C VAL A 190 2.28 9.88 -19.03
N ARG A 191 2.45 9.39 -20.27
CA ARG A 191 3.60 9.68 -21.14
C ARG A 191 3.64 11.13 -21.63
N ALA A 192 2.48 11.74 -21.82
CA ALA A 192 2.35 13.17 -22.13
C ALA A 192 2.59 14.08 -20.92
N GLY A 193 2.73 13.51 -19.70
CA GLY A 193 2.96 14.28 -18.49
C GLY A 193 1.70 15.01 -18.00
N LEU A 194 0.52 14.39 -18.16
CA LEU A 194 -0.69 14.89 -17.52
C LEU A 194 -0.64 14.68 -16.00
N ASN A 195 -1.23 15.63 -15.28
CA ASN A 195 -1.43 15.59 -13.84
C ASN A 195 -2.69 14.79 -13.51
N ILE A 196 -2.52 13.60 -12.93
CA ILE A 196 -3.61 12.63 -12.74
C ILE A 196 -3.89 12.45 -11.26
N LEU A 197 -5.13 12.74 -10.86
CA LEU A 197 -5.66 12.44 -9.55
C LEU A 197 -6.44 11.13 -9.57
N VAL A 198 -6.00 10.14 -8.79
CA VAL A 198 -6.72 8.88 -8.61
C VAL A 198 -7.59 8.97 -7.36
N SER A 199 -8.89 8.76 -7.51
CA SER A 199 -9.84 8.88 -6.40
C SER A 199 -10.68 7.63 -6.21
N GLY A 200 -11.32 7.52 -5.06
CA GLY A 200 -12.16 6.38 -4.69
C GLY A 200 -12.21 6.17 -3.18
N ALA A 201 -13.15 5.33 -2.74
CA ALA A 201 -13.30 4.96 -1.34
C ALA A 201 -12.06 4.24 -0.79
N THR A 202 -12.07 3.97 0.52
CA THR A 202 -11.07 3.11 1.16
C THR A 202 -11.09 1.73 0.51
N GLN A 203 -9.93 1.12 0.28
CA GLN A 203 -9.77 -0.18 -0.39
C GLN A 203 -10.29 -0.25 -1.85
N ALA A 204 -10.62 0.87 -2.51
CA ALA A 204 -11.02 0.89 -3.93
C ALA A 204 -9.87 0.59 -4.92
N GLY A 205 -8.63 0.40 -4.45
CA GLY A 205 -7.47 0.09 -5.28
C GLY A 205 -6.69 1.31 -5.79
N LYS A 206 -6.81 2.47 -5.15
CA LYS A 206 -6.12 3.72 -5.56
C LYS A 206 -4.60 3.56 -5.69
N THR A 207 -3.94 3.01 -4.67
CA THR A 207 -2.49 2.74 -4.69
C THR A 207 -2.13 1.79 -5.83
N THR A 208 -2.94 0.75 -6.07
CA THR A 208 -2.74 -0.19 -7.18
C THR A 208 -2.83 0.50 -8.54
N MET A 209 -3.81 1.38 -8.73
CA MET A 209 -3.96 2.17 -9.96
C MET A 209 -2.77 3.13 -10.16
N VAL A 210 -2.33 3.85 -9.13
CA VAL A 210 -1.14 4.71 -9.24
C VAL A 210 0.11 3.90 -9.54
N ASN A 211 0.26 2.72 -8.95
CA ASN A 211 1.39 1.83 -9.24
C ASN A 211 1.38 1.37 -10.70
N ALA A 212 0.21 1.03 -11.24
CA ALA A 212 0.02 0.66 -12.64
C ALA A 212 0.27 1.82 -13.62
N LEU A 213 -0.25 3.02 -13.32
CA LEU A 213 0.06 4.25 -14.06
C LEU A 213 1.56 4.55 -14.02
N GLY A 214 2.22 4.22 -12.90
CA GLY A 214 3.66 4.28 -12.73
C GLY A 214 4.46 3.52 -13.79
N GLY A 215 3.91 2.41 -14.28
CA GLY A 215 4.53 1.62 -15.35
C GLY A 215 4.61 2.35 -16.70
N SER A 216 3.75 3.35 -16.92
CA SER A 216 3.72 4.19 -18.13
C SER A 216 4.62 5.43 -18.05
N ILE A 217 5.25 5.68 -16.89
CA ILE A 217 6.19 6.80 -16.74
C ILE A 217 7.42 6.54 -17.63
N PRO A 218 7.83 7.49 -18.49
CA PRO A 218 9.02 7.34 -19.33
C PRO A 218 10.27 7.02 -18.51
N ALA A 219 11.01 5.97 -18.88
CA ALA A 219 12.16 5.45 -18.12
C ALA A 219 13.34 6.43 -17.88
N LYS A 220 13.34 7.58 -18.56
CA LYS A 220 14.32 8.66 -18.41
C LYS A 220 13.98 9.65 -17.30
N GLU A 221 12.74 9.62 -16.79
CA GLU A 221 12.27 10.54 -15.77
C GLU A 221 12.73 10.12 -14.38
N ARG A 222 13.15 11.12 -13.60
CA ARG A 222 13.38 11.01 -12.16
C ARG A 222 12.08 11.19 -11.40
N VAL A 223 11.68 10.17 -10.65
CA VAL A 223 10.42 10.13 -9.91
C VAL A 223 10.69 10.25 -8.41
N ILE A 224 10.08 11.23 -7.77
CA ILE A 224 10.11 11.39 -6.32
C ILE A 224 8.74 11.03 -5.75
N VAL A 225 8.71 10.04 -4.86
CA VAL A 225 7.48 9.52 -4.25
C VAL A 225 7.42 9.95 -2.79
N CYS A 226 6.29 10.51 -2.37
CA CYS A 226 6.03 10.96 -1.00
C CYS A 226 4.84 10.18 -0.44
N GLU A 227 5.05 9.39 0.61
CA GLU A 227 4.01 8.54 1.20
C GLU A 227 3.93 8.71 2.71
N GLU A 228 2.78 8.45 3.32
CA GLU A 228 2.71 8.31 4.78
C GLU A 228 3.53 7.11 5.26
N VAL A 229 3.36 5.99 4.57
CA VAL A 229 4.10 4.75 4.77
C VAL A 229 4.36 4.16 3.38
N PHE A 230 5.53 3.55 3.17
CA PHE A 230 5.86 2.97 1.86
C PHE A 230 4.79 1.98 1.36
N GLU A 231 4.29 2.22 0.16
CA GLU A 231 3.23 1.44 -0.48
C GLU A 231 3.43 1.38 -2.01
N LEU A 232 4.07 2.37 -2.63
CA LEU A 232 4.31 2.38 -4.05
C LEU A 232 5.62 1.66 -4.42
N LYS A 233 5.56 0.82 -5.46
CA LYS A 233 6.72 0.13 -6.05
C LYS A 233 6.76 0.38 -7.54
N LEU A 234 7.03 1.64 -7.88
CA LEU A 234 7.17 2.06 -9.27
C LEU A 234 8.37 1.35 -9.92
N THR A 235 8.20 0.93 -11.17
CA THR A 235 9.24 0.22 -11.95
C THR A 235 10.27 1.17 -12.57
N CYS A 236 10.12 2.48 -12.36
CA CYS A 236 11.01 3.51 -12.89
C CYS A 236 12.44 3.36 -12.35
N ARG A 237 13.42 3.55 -13.24
CA ARG A 237 14.84 3.36 -12.92
C ARG A 237 15.37 4.36 -11.87
N ASP A 238 15.03 5.63 -12.00
CA ASP A 238 15.43 6.68 -11.05
C ASP A 238 14.23 7.07 -10.18
N THR A 239 13.93 6.20 -9.21
CA THR A 239 12.86 6.43 -8.23
C THR A 239 13.45 6.64 -6.85
N VAL A 240 13.06 7.71 -6.18
CA VAL A 240 13.35 7.92 -4.75
C VAL A 240 12.03 8.00 -3.98
N ALA A 241 11.79 7.02 -3.12
CA ALA A 241 10.64 7.02 -2.22
C ALA A 241 11.02 7.60 -0.85
N MET A 242 10.17 8.48 -0.34
CA MET A 242 10.24 9.05 1.01
C MET A 242 8.97 8.72 1.77
N GLN A 243 9.11 8.44 3.07
CA GLN A 243 7.97 8.19 3.95
C GLN A 243 7.93 9.16 5.13
N CYS A 244 6.73 9.35 5.69
CA CYS A 244 6.56 10.14 6.89
C CYS A 244 7.25 9.48 8.09
N ARG A 245 7.48 10.29 9.12
CA ARG A 245 8.00 9.82 10.40
C ARG A 245 7.14 10.37 11.53
N GLN A 246 6.53 9.47 12.29
CA GLN A 246 5.85 9.81 13.54
C GLN A 246 6.84 10.43 14.55
N PRO A 247 6.38 11.34 15.43
CA PRO A 247 7.23 11.91 16.47
C PRO A 247 7.83 10.84 17.39
N SER A 248 8.93 11.19 18.07
CA SER A 248 9.49 10.40 19.16
C SER A 248 8.58 10.46 20.40
N LEU A 249 8.91 9.66 21.43
CA LEU A 249 8.20 9.70 22.72
C LEU A 249 8.27 11.09 23.37
N GLU A 250 9.35 11.83 23.13
CA GLU A 250 9.54 13.21 23.56
C GLU A 250 8.77 14.22 22.69
N GLY A 251 7.98 13.76 21.71
CA GLY A 251 7.20 14.60 20.81
C GLY A 251 8.01 15.30 19.72
N THR A 252 9.24 14.84 19.44
CA THR A 252 10.17 15.52 18.51
C THR A 252 10.42 14.73 17.24
N GLY A 253 10.92 15.40 16.20
CA GLY A 253 11.41 14.73 15.01
C GLY A 253 10.31 14.22 14.06
N GLU A 254 9.07 14.68 14.20
CA GLU A 254 8.02 14.41 13.22
C GLU A 254 8.41 14.91 11.82
N ILE A 255 8.13 14.09 10.81
CA ILE A 255 8.25 14.45 9.39
C ILE A 255 6.87 14.20 8.74
N PRO A 256 6.02 15.24 8.60
CA PRO A 256 4.71 15.09 7.98
C PRO A 256 4.82 15.07 6.45
N LEU A 257 3.77 14.58 5.78
CA LEU A 257 3.74 14.41 4.33
C LEU A 257 3.97 15.74 3.60
N ARG A 258 3.40 16.83 4.12
CA ARG A 258 3.61 18.20 3.63
C ARG A 258 5.09 18.57 3.54
N ARG A 259 5.90 18.15 4.52
CA ARG A 259 7.34 18.40 4.52
C ARG A 259 8.04 17.60 3.42
N LEU A 260 7.66 16.34 3.22
CA LEU A 260 8.20 15.50 2.15
C LEU A 260 7.96 16.11 0.77
N VAL A 261 6.73 16.60 0.51
CA VAL A 261 6.38 17.26 -0.75
C VAL A 261 7.27 18.49 -0.98
N LYS A 262 7.50 19.32 0.04
CA LYS A 262 8.41 20.48 -0.06
C LYS A 262 9.86 20.08 -0.35
N GLU A 263 10.37 19.06 0.33
CA GLU A 263 11.74 18.58 0.12
C GLU A 263 11.90 17.92 -1.25
N ALA A 264 10.87 17.22 -1.75
CA ALA A 264 10.87 16.61 -3.08
C ALA A 264 11.21 17.62 -4.18
N LEU A 265 10.72 18.86 -4.08
CA LEU A 265 10.99 19.92 -5.07
C LEU A 265 12.47 20.33 -5.13
N ARG A 266 13.24 20.07 -4.07
CA ARG A 266 14.70 20.32 -4.05
C ARG A 266 15.50 19.17 -4.65
N MET A 267 14.85 18.03 -4.91
CA MET A 267 15.50 16.82 -5.45
C MET A 267 15.49 16.77 -6.98
N ARG A 268 15.09 17.88 -7.63
CA ARG A 268 14.97 18.03 -9.08
C ARG A 268 14.13 16.90 -9.71
N PRO A 269 12.85 16.72 -9.30
CA PRO A 269 11.97 15.72 -9.88
C PRO A 269 11.64 16.07 -11.33
N ASP A 270 11.61 15.08 -12.21
CA ASP A 270 10.86 15.19 -13.46
C ASP A 270 9.37 14.88 -13.20
N ARG A 271 9.09 14.06 -12.18
CA ARG A 271 7.73 13.71 -11.76
C ARG A 271 7.62 13.57 -10.25
N ILE A 272 6.51 14.02 -9.69
CA ILE A 272 6.17 13.83 -8.27
C ILE A 272 4.99 12.88 -8.11
N VAL A 273 5.07 11.94 -7.17
CA VAL A 273 3.97 11.05 -6.81
C VAL A 273 3.64 11.21 -5.34
N VAL A 274 2.39 11.51 -5.01
CA VAL A 274 1.94 11.61 -3.62
C VAL A 274 0.99 10.46 -3.32
N GLY A 275 1.36 9.61 -2.36
CA GLY A 275 0.66 8.37 -2.03
C GLY A 275 -0.82 8.60 -1.76
N GLU A 276 -1.17 9.48 -0.82
CA GLU A 276 -2.54 9.89 -0.54
C GLU A 276 -2.56 11.31 0.03
N VAL A 277 -3.37 12.19 -0.55
CA VAL A 277 -3.58 13.56 -0.10
C VAL A 277 -4.81 13.59 0.80
N ARG A 278 -4.63 14.11 2.02
CA ARG A 278 -5.63 14.17 3.09
C ARG A 278 -5.77 15.55 3.70
N GLU A 279 -4.70 16.35 3.72
CA GLU A 279 -4.65 17.61 4.47
C GLU A 279 -3.83 18.70 3.75
N ALA A 280 -3.02 19.44 4.51
CA ALA A 280 -2.35 20.67 4.10
C ALA A 280 -1.25 20.46 3.04
N GLU A 281 -0.77 19.23 2.84
CA GLU A 281 0.14 18.87 1.73
C GLU A 281 -0.50 19.07 0.35
N SER A 282 -1.83 19.10 0.28
CA SER A 282 -2.56 19.42 -0.96
C SER A 282 -2.13 20.75 -1.58
N LEU A 283 -1.86 21.78 -0.76
CA LEU A 283 -1.38 23.08 -1.25
C LEU A 283 0.00 22.96 -1.90
N ASP A 284 0.93 22.30 -1.24
CA ASP A 284 2.31 22.14 -1.73
C ASP A 284 2.35 21.26 -2.98
N LEU A 285 1.48 20.25 -3.07
CA LEU A 285 1.26 19.48 -4.29
C LEU A 285 0.75 20.37 -5.43
N LEU A 286 -0.32 21.16 -5.20
CA LEU A 286 -0.86 22.05 -6.23
C LEU A 286 0.16 23.06 -6.74
N ILE A 287 1.00 23.61 -5.84
CA ILE A 287 2.11 24.49 -6.22
C ILE A 287 3.11 23.76 -7.13
N ALA A 288 3.47 22.51 -6.80
CA ALA A 288 4.38 21.71 -7.61
C ALA A 288 3.83 21.45 -9.02
N LEU A 289 2.57 21.02 -9.10
CA LEU A 289 1.89 20.73 -10.36
C LEU A 289 1.77 21.98 -11.24
N ASN A 290 1.40 23.12 -10.64
CA ASN A 290 1.27 24.39 -11.33
C ASN A 290 2.63 24.98 -11.76
N ALA A 291 3.73 24.60 -11.09
CA ALA A 291 5.09 24.92 -11.52
C ALA A 291 5.58 24.07 -12.71
N GLY A 292 4.71 23.20 -13.24
CA GLY A 292 4.99 22.39 -14.43
C GLY A 292 5.74 21.10 -14.14
N ILE A 293 5.70 20.59 -12.90
CA ILE A 293 6.18 19.25 -12.55
C ILE A 293 5.00 18.29 -12.69
N PRO A 294 4.98 17.39 -13.69
CA PRO A 294 3.96 16.37 -13.81
C PRO A 294 3.81 15.56 -12.51
N GLY A 295 2.59 15.16 -12.18
CA GLY A 295 2.40 14.34 -10.99
C GLY A 295 1.20 13.43 -10.97
N LEU A 296 1.31 12.44 -10.08
CA LEU A 296 0.24 11.51 -9.74
C LEU A 296 -0.07 11.67 -8.26
N ALA A 297 -1.34 11.63 -7.88
CA ALA A 297 -1.72 11.61 -6.47
C ALA A 297 -2.96 10.76 -6.25
N THR A 298 -3.12 10.20 -5.05
CA THR A 298 -4.43 9.65 -4.65
C THR A 298 -5.18 10.55 -3.68
N LEU A 299 -6.50 10.48 -3.68
CA LEU A 299 -7.37 11.20 -2.75
C LEU A 299 -8.65 10.39 -2.46
N HIS A 300 -9.08 10.35 -1.21
CA HIS A 300 -10.34 9.69 -0.86
C HIS A 300 -11.56 10.55 -1.25
N ALA A 301 -12.38 10.03 -2.16
CA ALA A 301 -13.61 10.70 -2.60
C ALA A 301 -14.67 9.70 -3.05
N ASN A 302 -15.91 10.17 -3.11
CA ASN A 302 -17.07 9.37 -3.53
C ASN A 302 -17.47 9.59 -5.00
N SER A 303 -16.77 10.47 -5.71
CA SER A 303 -16.89 10.69 -7.16
C SER A 303 -15.69 11.50 -7.67
N ALA A 304 -15.50 11.58 -8.99
CA ALA A 304 -14.49 12.50 -9.55
C ALA A 304 -14.78 13.96 -9.19
N ARG A 305 -16.06 14.36 -9.17
CA ARG A 305 -16.50 15.70 -8.79
C ARG A 305 -16.18 16.01 -7.32
N ASP A 306 -16.48 15.07 -6.42
CA ASP A 306 -16.14 15.18 -5.00
C ASP A 306 -14.62 15.27 -4.79
N ALA A 307 -13.83 14.52 -5.58
CA ALA A 307 -12.38 14.57 -5.50
C ALA A 307 -11.82 15.97 -5.81
N VAL A 308 -12.31 16.60 -6.88
CA VAL A 308 -11.91 17.96 -7.26
C VAL A 308 -12.41 18.98 -6.26
N ALA A 309 -13.65 18.87 -5.79
CA ALA A 309 -14.20 19.75 -4.76
C ALA A 309 -13.37 19.66 -3.45
N LYS A 310 -13.00 18.46 -3.01
CA LYS A 310 -12.12 18.26 -1.86
C LYS A 310 -10.74 18.86 -2.08
N LEU A 311 -10.14 18.68 -3.26
CA LEU A 311 -8.85 19.28 -3.57
C LEU A 311 -8.91 20.82 -3.58
N CYS A 312 -10.09 21.42 -3.79
CA CYS A 312 -10.31 22.86 -3.60
C CYS A 312 -10.43 23.30 -2.13
N LEU A 313 -10.76 22.37 -1.22
CA LEU A 313 -11.00 22.65 0.20
C LEU A 313 -9.77 22.35 1.07
N LEU A 314 -9.09 21.23 0.84
CA LEU A 314 -7.95 20.80 1.66
C LEU A 314 -6.83 21.86 1.79
N PRO A 315 -6.47 22.63 0.73
CA PRO A 315 -5.47 23.67 0.84
C PRO A 315 -5.85 24.80 1.80
N LEU A 316 -7.14 25.02 2.04
CA LEU A 316 -7.63 26.06 2.97
C LEU A 316 -7.29 25.72 4.42
N LEU A 317 -7.02 24.44 4.72
CA LEU A 317 -6.56 23.99 6.04
C LEU A 317 -5.07 24.30 6.29
N ALA A 318 -4.32 24.68 5.25
CA ALA A 318 -2.88 24.89 5.34
C ALA A 318 -2.46 26.23 5.99
N GLY A 319 -3.41 27.18 6.15
CA GLY A 319 -3.24 28.45 6.83
C GLY A 319 -4.27 29.52 6.43
N GLU A 320 -4.46 30.55 7.27
CA GLU A 320 -5.50 31.59 7.12
C GLU A 320 -5.40 32.45 5.85
N ASN A 321 -4.23 32.46 5.19
CA ASN A 321 -3.98 33.28 4.00
C ASN A 321 -4.34 32.59 2.67
N VAL A 322 -4.86 31.36 2.70
CA VAL A 322 -5.22 30.62 1.49
C VAL A 322 -6.71 30.83 1.21
N SER A 323 -7.03 31.53 0.12
CA SER A 323 -8.42 31.80 -0.27
C SER A 323 -8.90 30.84 -1.36
N SER A 324 -10.21 30.56 -1.38
CA SER A 324 -10.85 29.79 -2.47
C SER A 324 -10.65 30.45 -3.84
N SER A 325 -10.58 31.78 -3.89
CA SER A 325 -10.31 32.55 -5.11
C SER A 325 -8.94 32.28 -5.73
N PHE A 326 -7.97 31.83 -4.93
CA PHE A 326 -6.68 31.33 -5.42
C PHE A 326 -6.73 29.84 -5.75
N VAL A 327 -7.33 29.04 -4.85
CA VAL A 327 -7.27 27.58 -4.96
C VAL A 327 -8.09 27.05 -6.13
N VAL A 328 -9.33 27.51 -6.34
CA VAL A 328 -10.22 26.97 -7.37
C VAL A 328 -9.62 27.11 -8.78
N PRO A 329 -9.12 28.29 -9.21
CA PRO A 329 -8.45 28.40 -10.50
C PRO A 329 -7.18 27.54 -10.58
N THR A 330 -6.42 27.44 -9.48
CA THR A 330 -5.20 26.63 -9.43
C THR A 330 -5.52 25.14 -9.62
N VAL A 331 -6.56 24.62 -8.98
CA VAL A 331 -7.00 23.22 -9.18
C VAL A 331 -7.47 23.00 -10.61
N ALA A 332 -8.26 23.94 -11.16
CA ALA A 332 -8.75 23.84 -12.52
C ALA A 332 -7.61 23.78 -13.55
N SER A 333 -6.52 24.53 -13.34
CA SER A 333 -5.37 24.55 -14.25
C SER A 333 -4.33 23.46 -13.99
N ALA A 334 -4.18 23.01 -12.74
CA ALA A 334 -3.11 22.11 -12.34
C ALA A 334 -3.48 20.63 -12.44
N ILE A 335 -4.76 20.26 -12.31
CA ILE A 335 -5.20 18.88 -12.51
C ILE A 335 -5.68 18.73 -13.95
N ASP A 336 -5.29 17.64 -14.62
CA ASP A 336 -5.70 17.38 -16.00
C ASP A 336 -6.76 16.28 -16.07
N LEU A 337 -6.59 15.23 -15.25
CA LEU A 337 -7.47 14.07 -15.24
C LEU A 337 -7.77 13.62 -13.81
N VAL A 338 -8.99 13.09 -13.64
CA VAL A 338 -9.40 12.37 -12.44
C VAL A 338 -9.82 10.96 -12.84
N VAL A 339 -9.16 9.94 -12.30
CA VAL A 339 -9.53 8.54 -12.44
C VAL A 339 -10.25 8.12 -11.16
N HIS A 340 -11.56 7.94 -11.23
CA HIS A 340 -12.37 7.52 -10.10
C HIS A 340 -12.59 6.00 -10.09
N LEU A 341 -12.30 5.37 -8.97
CA LEU A 341 -12.43 3.95 -8.73
C LEU A 341 -13.60 3.64 -7.80
N GLY A 342 -14.31 2.57 -8.12
CA GLY A 342 -15.37 2.01 -7.29
C GLY A 342 -15.17 0.53 -7.03
N VAL A 343 -16.02 -0.01 -6.17
CA VAL A 343 -16.10 -1.43 -5.85
C VAL A 343 -17.48 -1.91 -6.28
N GLY A 344 -17.52 -2.81 -7.27
CA GLY A 344 -18.75 -3.40 -7.76
C GLY A 344 -19.44 -4.26 -6.69
N ALA A 345 -20.71 -4.59 -6.92
CA ALA A 345 -21.47 -5.48 -6.03
C ALA A 345 -20.85 -6.89 -5.91
N ASP A 346 -20.04 -7.28 -6.89
CA ASP A 346 -19.24 -8.50 -6.92
C ASP A 346 -17.89 -8.38 -6.16
N GLY A 347 -17.64 -7.24 -5.50
CA GLY A 347 -16.38 -6.94 -4.81
C GLY A 347 -15.23 -6.55 -5.75
N ALA A 348 -15.44 -6.55 -7.07
CA ALA A 348 -14.40 -6.22 -8.02
C ALA A 348 -14.11 -4.72 -8.03
N ARG A 349 -12.82 -4.36 -7.98
CA ARG A 349 -12.35 -2.97 -8.03
C ARG A 349 -12.26 -2.52 -9.48
N ARG A 350 -13.07 -1.53 -9.89
CA ARG A 350 -13.16 -1.07 -11.29
C ARG A 350 -13.03 0.45 -11.38
N VAL A 351 -12.56 0.94 -12.52
CA VAL A 351 -12.66 2.36 -12.88
C VAL A 351 -14.11 2.68 -13.20
N GLU A 352 -14.71 3.59 -12.46
CA GLU A 352 -16.09 4.04 -12.70
C GLU A 352 -16.13 5.21 -13.69
N GLN A 353 -15.15 6.11 -13.62
CA GLN A 353 -15.12 7.34 -14.39
C GLN A 353 -13.68 7.80 -14.62
N VAL A 354 -13.39 8.25 -15.84
CA VAL A 354 -12.18 9.04 -16.16
C VAL A 354 -12.66 10.40 -16.64
N ALA A 355 -12.49 11.43 -15.81
CA ALA A 355 -12.94 12.79 -16.10
C ALA A 355 -11.76 13.70 -16.43
N ALA A 356 -11.88 14.50 -17.47
CA ALA A 356 -10.98 15.58 -17.80
C ALA A 356 -11.36 16.87 -17.07
N VAL A 357 -10.35 17.60 -16.65
CA VAL A 357 -10.45 18.93 -16.05
C VAL A 357 -9.97 19.95 -17.11
N PRO A 358 -10.87 20.70 -17.77
CA PRO A 358 -10.53 21.46 -18.97
C PRO A 358 -9.85 22.81 -18.69
N GLY A 359 -9.44 23.11 -17.45
CA GLY A 359 -8.89 24.43 -17.10
C GLY A 359 -9.92 25.50 -16.73
N ARG A 360 -11.21 25.17 -16.67
CA ARG A 360 -12.30 26.14 -16.45
C ARG A 360 -12.98 25.94 -15.09
N ALA A 361 -13.35 27.06 -14.48
CA ALA A 361 -14.18 27.10 -13.29
C ALA A 361 -15.23 28.22 -13.40
N GLU A 362 -16.46 27.92 -13.00
CA GLU A 362 -17.58 28.86 -13.01
C GLU A 362 -18.27 28.84 -11.64
N GLY A 363 -18.59 30.03 -11.09
CA GLY A 363 -19.25 30.13 -9.77
C GLY A 363 -18.49 29.48 -8.61
N GLY A 364 -17.16 29.35 -8.71
CA GLY A 364 -16.33 28.66 -7.71
C GLY A 364 -16.31 27.13 -7.85
N VAL A 365 -16.88 26.57 -8.92
CA VAL A 365 -16.90 25.14 -9.21
C VAL A 365 -16.06 24.85 -10.44
N VAL A 366 -15.15 23.88 -10.33
CA VAL A 366 -14.33 23.41 -11.45
C VAL A 366 -15.16 22.55 -12.39
N GLU A 367 -15.07 22.80 -13.69
CA GLU A 367 -15.76 22.02 -14.72
C GLU A 367 -15.09 20.65 -14.91
N LEU A 368 -15.90 19.66 -15.31
CA LEU A 368 -15.43 18.31 -15.62
C LEU A 368 -16.11 17.80 -16.89
N ALA A 369 -15.37 17.05 -17.69
CA ALA A 369 -15.88 16.38 -18.89
C ALA A 369 -15.52 14.89 -18.86
N ASP A 370 -16.50 14.01 -18.99
CA ASP A 370 -16.26 12.57 -18.97
C ASP A 370 -15.52 12.13 -20.23
N VAL A 371 -14.32 11.56 -20.07
CA VAL A 371 -13.60 10.90 -21.15
C VAL A 371 -14.04 9.43 -21.23
N PHE A 372 -14.16 8.77 -20.09
CA PHE A 372 -14.75 7.45 -19.96
C PHE A 372 -15.72 7.41 -18.79
N ARG A 373 -16.79 6.63 -18.91
CA ARG A 373 -17.76 6.41 -17.84
C ARG A 373 -18.28 4.98 -17.86
N THR A 374 -18.61 4.46 -16.69
CA THR A 374 -19.19 3.12 -16.58
C THR A 374 -20.68 3.17 -16.88
N VAL A 375 -21.11 2.30 -17.80
CA VAL A 375 -22.51 2.05 -18.13
C VAL A 375 -22.70 0.53 -18.12
N ASP A 376 -23.69 0.04 -17.38
CA ASP A 376 -23.98 -1.39 -17.26
C ASP A 376 -22.75 -2.25 -16.90
N ASN A 377 -21.95 -1.76 -15.94
CA ASN A 377 -20.69 -2.37 -15.47
C ASN A 377 -19.55 -2.44 -16.51
N VAL A 378 -19.67 -1.72 -17.64
CA VAL A 378 -18.62 -1.62 -18.65
C VAL A 378 -18.14 -0.18 -18.77
N LEU A 379 -16.82 0.02 -18.71
CA LEU A 379 -16.22 1.34 -18.91
C LEU A 379 -16.19 1.69 -20.40
N VAL A 380 -17.06 2.61 -20.81
CA VAL A 380 -17.23 3.04 -22.21
C VAL A 380 -16.69 4.44 -22.43
N ARG A 381 -16.31 4.73 -23.68
CA ARG A 381 -15.91 6.06 -24.13
C ARG A 381 -17.10 7.03 -24.03
N ALA A 382 -16.87 8.20 -23.45
CA ALA A 382 -17.81 9.33 -23.43
C ALA A 382 -17.39 10.40 -24.46
N ASP A 383 -17.88 11.63 -24.36
CA ASP A 383 -17.64 12.69 -25.37
C ASP A 383 -16.51 13.67 -24.99
N GLY A 384 -16.04 13.65 -23.75
CA GLY A 384 -15.02 14.58 -23.24
C GLY A 384 -13.63 14.34 -23.82
N PHE A 385 -12.77 15.35 -23.81
CA PHE A 385 -11.39 15.26 -24.31
C PHE A 385 -10.41 15.70 -23.21
N PRO A 386 -9.18 15.15 -23.15
CA PRO A 386 -8.16 15.61 -22.22
C PRO A 386 -7.73 17.05 -22.57
N PRO A 387 -7.29 17.83 -21.57
CA PRO A 387 -6.63 19.10 -21.82
C PRO A 387 -5.21 18.90 -22.38
N GLY A 388 -4.62 19.99 -22.90
CA GLY A 388 -3.20 20.04 -23.26
C GLY A 388 -2.79 19.12 -24.40
N ILE A 389 -3.53 19.14 -25.52
CA ILE A 389 -3.27 18.32 -26.73
C ILE A 389 -1.81 18.45 -27.21
N GLU A 390 -1.22 19.64 -27.09
CA GLU A 390 0.17 19.91 -27.46
C GLU A 390 1.19 19.06 -26.67
N ARG A 391 0.85 18.59 -25.46
CA ARG A 391 1.70 17.69 -24.68
C ARG A 391 1.74 16.29 -25.30
N PHE A 392 0.61 15.80 -25.80
CA PHE A 392 0.54 14.53 -26.52
C PHE A 392 1.33 14.60 -27.83
N GLU A 393 1.20 15.69 -28.58
CA GLU A 393 1.96 15.91 -29.82
C GLU A 393 3.47 15.92 -29.58
N ARG A 394 3.95 16.59 -28.52
CA ARG A 394 5.37 16.58 -28.11
C ARG A 394 5.86 15.18 -27.72
N ALA A 395 4.96 14.35 -27.18
CA ALA A 395 5.24 12.95 -26.88
C ALA A 395 5.14 12.03 -28.11
N GLY A 396 4.77 12.57 -29.28
CA GLY A 396 4.59 11.81 -30.53
C GLY A 396 3.32 10.95 -30.53
N ILE A 397 2.27 11.37 -29.83
CA ILE A 397 1.03 10.61 -29.63
C ILE A 397 -0.15 11.36 -30.28
N ASP A 398 -0.85 10.69 -31.21
CA ASP A 398 -2.14 11.17 -31.74
C ASP A 398 -3.27 10.71 -30.83
N ILE A 399 -3.55 11.52 -29.80
CA ILE A 399 -4.58 11.20 -28.81
C ILE A 399 -5.99 11.18 -29.41
N ALA A 400 -6.24 11.94 -30.48
CA ALA A 400 -7.53 11.93 -31.15
C ALA A 400 -7.77 10.61 -31.88
N ALA A 401 -6.73 10.02 -32.49
CA ALA A 401 -6.82 8.67 -33.06
C ALA A 401 -7.09 7.61 -31.98
N GLU A 402 -6.40 7.66 -30.85
CA GLU A 402 -6.62 6.73 -29.73
C GLU A 402 -8.06 6.81 -29.20
N LEU A 403 -8.61 8.03 -29.03
CA LEU A 403 -9.98 8.22 -28.55
C LEU A 403 -11.04 7.81 -29.59
N ARG A 404 -10.79 8.00 -30.90
CA ARG A 404 -11.69 7.53 -31.97
C ARG A 404 -11.74 6.01 -32.06
N ALA A 405 -10.64 5.33 -31.79
CA ALA A 405 -10.59 3.86 -31.79
C ALA A 405 -11.37 3.24 -30.63
N ALA A 406 -11.77 4.05 -29.64
CA ALA A 406 -12.53 3.64 -28.45
C ALA A 406 -14.04 3.88 -28.56
N SER A 407 -14.49 4.57 -29.61
CA SER A 407 -15.88 4.98 -29.85
C SER A 407 -16.74 3.92 -30.52
#